data_AF-A0A6J8A717-F1
#
_entry.id   AF-A0A6J8A717-F1
#
_cell.length_a   1.000
_cell.length_b   1.000
_cell.length_c   1.000
_cell.angle_alpha   90.00
_cell.angle_beta   90.00
_cell.angle_gamma   90.00
#
_symmetry.space_group_name_H-M   'P 1'
#
loop_
_entity.id
_entity.type
_entity.pdbx_description
1 polymer ?
#
loop_
_entity_poly.entity_id
_entity_poly.type
_entity_poly.pdbx_seq_one_letter_code
_entity_poly.pdbx_strand_id
1 'polypeptide(L)'
;MKKIINLKNTKRINAAQLEILRSVRGTVWPPPLPPMPVGTKPSSSKDFDLTLMICLMRNLGGLSTPSNGWDQLPLPNETIPGADLATLKWYRNQLAHMTITSMDINEFTDKWTRVDKALTSLDKGQRPHEVTEILNYDLDGEQAKTLANAELKLLKKEYLECEKEKKQIESVLFICEKEKEQIKSDLSHHKEGNLPKNIADANASLVKTWLNDDKSFYDTKASDFVYDTVKEFSCILVTSSSGLGKTATIRHIALKLQSEGFEIVSVEYPEDIIKYITIKKQVFLIDDVLGKYDLNPNLLEQWERINEKLISCLGKESGSHKILCTLRSQLALNKRFEHASTILNKEIINLEHLYSFKRRKAANID
;
A
#
# COMPACT_ATOMS: atom_id res chain seq x y z
N MET A 1 -10.78 -27.04 -57.91
CA MET A 1 -10.75 -25.65 -58.47
C MET A 1 -12.13 -25.04 -58.77
N LYS A 2 -13.09 -25.70 -59.45
CA LYS A 2 -14.39 -25.07 -59.80
C LYS A 2 -15.33 -24.70 -58.62
N LYS A 3 -15.22 -25.36 -57.45
CA LYS A 3 -16.02 -25.02 -56.26
C LYS A 3 -15.55 -23.74 -55.53
N ILE A 4 -14.26 -23.39 -55.64
CA ILE A 4 -13.69 -22.18 -55.00
C ILE A 4 -14.07 -20.91 -55.80
N ILE A 5 -14.22 -21.03 -57.12
CA ILE A 5 -14.58 -19.91 -58.01
C ILE A 5 -16.05 -19.49 -57.85
N ASN A 6 -16.92 -20.37 -57.31
CA ASN A 6 -18.32 -20.05 -57.02
C ASN A 6 -18.55 -19.37 -55.66
N LEU A 7 -17.48 -19.02 -54.91
CA LEU A 7 -17.57 -18.13 -53.73
C LEU A 7 -17.78 -16.65 -54.11
N LYS A 8 -18.42 -16.38 -55.26
CA LYS A 8 -19.05 -15.08 -55.52
C LYS A 8 -20.33 -15.01 -54.69
N ASN A 9 -20.20 -14.51 -53.45
CA ASN A 9 -21.06 -13.50 -52.81
C ASN A 9 -20.92 -13.54 -51.27
N THR A 10 -19.86 -12.87 -50.80
CA THR A 10 -19.86 -11.93 -49.66
C THR A 10 -20.48 -12.38 -48.32
N LYS A 11 -19.75 -13.16 -47.52
CA LYS A 11 -19.87 -13.06 -46.05
C LYS A 11 -19.14 -11.78 -45.63
N ARG A 12 -19.90 -10.75 -45.26
CA ARG A 12 -19.41 -9.41 -44.89
C ARG A 12 -19.34 -9.33 -43.37
N ILE A 13 -18.17 -9.03 -42.81
CA ILE A 13 -18.02 -8.84 -41.35
C ILE A 13 -18.73 -7.54 -40.96
N ASN A 14 -19.72 -7.64 -40.08
CA ASN A 14 -20.46 -6.48 -39.58
C ASN A 14 -19.70 -5.78 -38.43
N ALA A 15 -20.14 -4.59 -38.02
CA ALA A 15 -19.43 -3.77 -37.02
C ALA A 15 -19.28 -4.47 -35.65
N ALA A 16 -20.28 -5.27 -35.23
CA ALA A 16 -20.22 -6.00 -33.96
C ALA A 16 -19.24 -7.17 -34.03
N GLN A 17 -19.21 -7.90 -35.14
CA GLN A 17 -18.25 -8.98 -35.39
C GLN A 17 -16.81 -8.42 -35.46
N LEU A 18 -16.63 -7.21 -36.01
CA LEU A 18 -15.34 -6.53 -36.04
C LEU A 18 -14.83 -6.18 -34.64
N GLU A 19 -15.71 -5.76 -33.71
CA GLU A 19 -15.33 -5.47 -32.32
C GLU A 19 -14.93 -6.72 -31.52
N ILE A 20 -15.61 -7.85 -31.76
CA ILE A 20 -15.20 -9.15 -31.19
C ILE A 20 -13.80 -9.55 -31.67
N LEU A 21 -13.48 -9.27 -32.93
CA LEU A 21 -12.14 -9.54 -33.48
C LEU A 21 -11.06 -8.59 -32.95
N ARG A 22 -11.41 -7.32 -32.68
CA ARG A 22 -10.51 -6.30 -32.09
C ARG A 22 -10.11 -6.60 -30.65
N SER A 23 -10.93 -7.34 -29.92
CA SER A 23 -10.70 -7.70 -28.51
C SER A 23 -9.85 -8.96 -28.33
N VAL A 24 -9.41 -9.61 -29.43
CA VAL A 24 -8.54 -10.78 -29.38
C VAL A 24 -7.07 -10.38 -29.19
N ARG A 25 -6.46 -10.86 -28.09
CA ARG A 25 -5.04 -10.66 -27.76
C ARG A 25 -4.13 -11.16 -28.90
N GLY A 26 -3.20 -10.31 -29.35
CA GLY A 26 -2.20 -10.62 -30.38
C GLY A 26 -2.48 -10.02 -31.77
N THR A 27 -3.57 -9.26 -31.94
CA THR A 27 -3.79 -8.42 -33.13
C THR A 27 -3.48 -6.97 -32.80
N VAL A 28 -2.31 -6.47 -33.21
CA VAL A 28 -2.03 -5.02 -33.20
C VAL A 28 -2.48 -4.48 -34.54
N TRP A 29 -3.71 -3.99 -34.60
CA TRP A 29 -4.11 -3.08 -35.67
C TRP A 29 -3.53 -1.68 -35.35
N PRO A 30 -3.04 -0.93 -36.36
CA PRO A 30 -2.60 0.44 -36.12
C PRO A 30 -3.71 1.27 -35.44
N PRO A 31 -3.37 2.08 -34.42
CA PRO A 31 -4.36 2.79 -33.61
C PRO A 31 -5.01 3.95 -34.36
N PRO A 32 -6.18 4.38 -33.87
CA PRO A 32 -7.49 3.88 -34.28
C PRO A 32 -7.88 4.40 -35.67
N LEU A 33 -8.32 3.50 -36.56
CA LEU A 33 -9.10 3.93 -37.71
C LEU A 33 -10.39 4.60 -37.19
N PRO A 34 -10.77 5.79 -37.70
CA PRO A 34 -12.00 6.46 -37.31
C PRO A 34 -13.21 5.53 -37.47
N PRO A 35 -14.31 5.75 -36.72
CA PRO A 35 -15.53 4.98 -36.88
C PRO A 35 -15.89 4.91 -38.38
N MET A 36 -16.07 3.68 -38.88
CA MET A 36 -16.32 3.44 -40.30
C MET A 36 -17.46 4.35 -40.77
N PRO A 37 -17.23 5.21 -41.78
CA PRO A 37 -18.28 6.05 -42.33
C PRO A 37 -19.50 5.20 -42.72
N VAL A 38 -20.69 5.67 -42.36
CA VAL A 38 -21.94 5.03 -42.75
C VAL A 38 -21.97 4.91 -44.28
N GLY A 39 -21.99 3.67 -44.79
CA GLY A 39 -21.95 3.38 -46.24
C GLY A 39 -20.64 2.77 -46.77
N THR A 40 -19.63 2.56 -45.91
CA THR A 40 -18.40 1.88 -46.33
C THR A 40 -18.69 0.42 -46.66
N LYS A 41 -18.33 -0.02 -47.88
CA LYS A 41 -18.52 -1.43 -48.28
C LYS A 41 -17.61 -2.32 -47.41
N PRO A 42 -18.14 -3.38 -46.79
CA PRO A 42 -17.33 -4.32 -46.03
C PRO A 42 -16.29 -4.99 -46.91
N SER A 43 -15.08 -5.13 -46.37
CA SER A 43 -13.91 -5.68 -47.03
C SER A 43 -14.17 -7.12 -47.48
N SER A 44 -13.72 -7.47 -48.69
CA SER A 44 -13.78 -8.84 -49.18
C SER A 44 -12.65 -9.66 -48.54
N SER A 45 -12.78 -10.98 -48.49
CA SER A 45 -11.67 -11.87 -48.11
C SER A 45 -10.44 -11.72 -48.99
N LYS A 46 -10.60 -11.14 -50.19
CA LYS A 46 -9.51 -10.78 -51.11
C LYS A 46 -8.61 -9.64 -50.59
N ASP A 47 -9.12 -8.85 -49.65
CA ASP A 47 -8.45 -7.68 -49.11
C ASP A 47 -7.79 -7.98 -47.76
N PHE A 48 -7.89 -9.22 -47.25
CA PHE A 48 -7.31 -9.62 -45.98
C PHE A 48 -5.83 -9.92 -46.15
N ASP A 49 -5.00 -9.32 -45.30
CA ASP A 49 -3.63 -9.79 -45.17
C ASP A 49 -3.58 -11.18 -44.52
N LEU A 50 -2.47 -11.89 -44.73
CA LEU A 50 -2.29 -13.26 -44.25
C LEU A 50 -2.47 -13.38 -42.73
N THR A 51 -2.04 -12.36 -41.98
CA THR A 51 -2.10 -12.35 -40.52
C THR A 51 -3.54 -12.23 -40.03
N LEU A 52 -4.33 -11.35 -40.64
CA LEU A 52 -5.76 -11.21 -40.37
C LEU A 52 -6.51 -12.50 -40.70
N MET A 53 -6.20 -13.13 -41.85
CA MET A 53 -6.81 -14.40 -42.23
C MET A 53 -6.54 -15.49 -41.19
N ILE A 54 -5.29 -15.62 -40.72
CA ILE A 54 -4.91 -16.60 -39.68
C ILE A 54 -5.60 -16.28 -38.35
N CYS A 55 -5.70 -14.99 -37.97
CA CYS A 55 -6.42 -14.57 -36.78
C CYS A 55 -7.92 -14.89 -36.85
N LEU A 56 -8.57 -14.72 -38.01
CA LEU A 56 -9.97 -15.11 -38.19
C LEU A 56 -10.15 -16.62 -38.03
N MET A 57 -9.31 -17.43 -38.68
CA MET A 57 -9.38 -18.89 -38.63
C MET A 57 -9.14 -19.45 -37.21
N ARG A 58 -8.28 -18.81 -36.41
CA ARG A 58 -8.09 -19.14 -34.98
C ARG A 58 -9.36 -18.94 -34.16
N ASN A 59 -10.10 -17.85 -34.40
CA ASN A 59 -11.15 -17.37 -33.48
C ASN A 59 -12.59 -17.74 -33.90
N LEU A 60 -12.83 -17.99 -35.19
CA LEU A 60 -14.14 -18.43 -35.69
C LEU A 60 -14.41 -19.92 -35.43
N GLY A 61 -13.46 -20.63 -34.82
CA GLY A 61 -13.61 -22.00 -34.33
C GLY A 61 -13.23 -23.07 -35.35
N GLY A 62 -13.14 -24.31 -34.87
CA GLY A 62 -12.92 -25.52 -35.69
C GLY A 62 -11.47 -25.99 -35.83
N LEU A 63 -10.48 -25.20 -35.38
CA LEU A 63 -9.07 -25.60 -35.43
C LEU A 63 -8.51 -25.90 -34.04
N SER A 64 -7.81 -27.03 -33.91
CA SER A 64 -7.09 -27.38 -32.69
C SER A 64 -5.93 -26.41 -32.44
N THR A 65 -5.83 -25.91 -31.22
CA THR A 65 -4.73 -25.03 -30.78
C THR A 65 -3.39 -25.78 -30.82
N PRO A 66 -2.31 -25.19 -31.38
CA PRO A 66 -0.97 -25.77 -31.33
C PRO A 66 -0.48 -25.94 -29.89
N SER A 67 0.41 -26.89 -29.68
CA SER A 67 0.98 -27.22 -28.37
C SER A 67 1.71 -26.04 -27.72
N ASN A 68 2.41 -25.22 -28.52
CA ASN A 68 3.11 -24.01 -28.07
C ASN A 68 2.23 -22.73 -28.14
N GLY A 69 0.94 -22.89 -28.45
CA GLY A 69 0.04 -21.77 -28.73
C GLY A 69 0.25 -21.15 -30.11
N TRP A 70 -0.53 -20.10 -30.40
CA TRP A 70 -0.65 -19.49 -31.74
C TRP A 70 0.42 -18.46 -32.10
N ASP A 71 1.19 -18.01 -31.11
CA ASP A 71 2.13 -16.88 -31.22
C ASP A 71 3.60 -17.31 -31.07
N GLN A 72 3.85 -18.61 -30.96
CA GLN A 72 5.17 -19.22 -30.91
C GLN A 72 5.35 -20.19 -32.07
N LEU A 73 6.60 -20.52 -32.42
CA LEU A 73 6.88 -21.51 -33.45
C LEU A 73 6.42 -22.89 -32.96
N PRO A 74 5.53 -23.57 -33.72
CA PRO A 74 5.06 -24.90 -33.37
C PRO A 74 6.16 -25.95 -33.45
N LEU A 75 5.91 -27.14 -32.88
CA LEU A 75 6.87 -28.24 -32.92
C LEU A 75 7.03 -28.78 -34.35
N PRO A 76 8.24 -29.19 -34.79
CA PRO A 76 8.50 -29.57 -36.20
C PRO A 76 7.69 -30.80 -36.69
N ASN A 77 7.23 -31.61 -35.75
CA ASN A 77 6.46 -32.84 -35.94
C ASN A 77 4.94 -32.64 -35.73
N GLU A 78 4.49 -31.45 -35.36
CA GLU A 78 3.07 -31.16 -35.15
C GLU A 78 2.39 -30.89 -36.50
N THR A 79 1.55 -31.83 -36.95
CA THR A 79 0.86 -31.78 -38.25
C THR A 79 -0.63 -31.58 -38.05
N ILE A 80 -1.01 -30.46 -37.41
CA ILE A 80 -2.41 -30.04 -37.25
C ILE A 80 -2.61 -28.67 -37.94
N PRO A 81 -3.81 -28.34 -38.45
CA PRO A 81 -4.01 -27.11 -39.22
C PRO A 81 -3.70 -25.83 -38.42
N GLY A 82 -3.96 -25.83 -37.11
CA GLY A 82 -3.58 -24.72 -36.24
C GLY A 82 -2.06 -24.51 -36.21
N ALA A 83 -1.27 -25.59 -36.23
CA ALA A 83 0.19 -25.52 -36.23
C ALA A 83 0.74 -25.10 -37.60
N ASP A 84 0.13 -25.55 -38.70
CA ASP A 84 0.49 -25.08 -40.04
C ASP A 84 0.25 -23.57 -40.19
N LEU A 85 -0.91 -23.07 -39.74
CA LEU A 85 -1.21 -21.63 -39.77
C LEU A 85 -0.31 -20.81 -38.83
N ALA A 86 -0.04 -21.29 -37.61
CA ALA A 86 0.89 -20.63 -36.70
C ALA A 86 2.31 -20.59 -37.27
N THR A 87 2.76 -21.65 -37.96
CA THR A 87 4.05 -21.70 -38.65
C THR A 87 4.13 -20.64 -39.75
N LEU A 88 3.11 -20.52 -40.61
CA LEU A 88 3.07 -19.49 -41.66
C LEU A 88 3.05 -18.07 -41.08
N LYS A 89 2.26 -17.83 -40.03
CA LYS A 89 2.23 -16.54 -39.32
C LYS A 89 3.61 -16.18 -38.78
N TRP A 90 4.26 -17.14 -38.11
CA TRP A 90 5.55 -16.92 -37.46
C TRP A 90 6.63 -16.56 -38.48
N TYR A 91 6.77 -17.34 -39.56
CA TYR A 91 7.76 -17.07 -40.60
C TYR A 91 7.48 -15.78 -41.36
N ARG A 92 6.22 -15.49 -41.72
CA ARG A 92 5.86 -14.21 -42.33
C ARG A 92 6.23 -13.03 -41.44
N ASN A 93 5.88 -13.09 -40.16
CA ASN A 93 6.16 -12.00 -39.23
C ASN A 93 7.67 -11.82 -39.01
N GLN A 94 8.42 -12.92 -38.88
CA GLN A 94 9.88 -12.85 -38.83
C GLN A 94 10.44 -12.12 -40.04
N LEU A 95 10.12 -12.58 -41.26
CA LEU A 95 10.65 -12.01 -42.50
C LEU A 95 10.20 -10.55 -42.72
N ALA A 96 8.96 -10.21 -42.37
CA ALA A 96 8.43 -8.85 -42.52
C ALA A 96 9.11 -7.83 -41.57
N HIS A 97 9.68 -8.30 -40.46
CA HIS A 97 10.37 -7.47 -39.47
C HIS A 97 11.89 -7.63 -39.48
N MET A 98 12.45 -8.36 -40.46
CA MET A 98 13.91 -8.43 -40.63
C MET A 98 14.47 -7.07 -41.05
N THR A 99 15.49 -6.61 -40.34
CA THR A 99 16.22 -5.37 -40.64
C THR A 99 17.33 -5.59 -41.68
N ILE A 100 17.69 -6.84 -41.95
CA ILE A 100 18.76 -7.24 -42.87
C ILE A 100 18.11 -7.78 -44.16
N THR A 101 18.53 -7.27 -45.31
CA THR A 101 17.97 -7.60 -46.63
C THR A 101 18.57 -8.85 -47.28
N SER A 102 19.44 -9.58 -46.57
CA SER A 102 20.13 -10.77 -47.06
C SER A 102 20.03 -11.91 -46.05
N MET A 103 19.94 -13.14 -46.54
CA MET A 103 19.84 -14.37 -45.75
C MET A 103 20.78 -15.42 -46.35
N ASP A 104 21.40 -16.24 -45.51
CA ASP A 104 22.22 -17.37 -45.95
C ASP A 104 21.37 -18.44 -46.65
N ILE A 105 21.96 -19.17 -47.60
CA ILE A 105 21.24 -20.18 -48.38
C ILE A 105 20.74 -21.35 -47.52
N ASN A 106 21.48 -21.73 -46.48
CA ASN A 106 21.06 -22.81 -45.57
C ASN A 106 19.89 -22.34 -44.72
N GLU A 107 19.97 -21.11 -44.20
CA GLU A 107 18.88 -20.49 -43.45
C GLU A 107 17.62 -20.35 -44.30
N PHE A 108 17.74 -19.89 -45.55
CA PHE A 108 16.61 -19.83 -46.48
C PHE A 108 15.99 -21.20 -46.71
N THR A 109 16.82 -22.21 -46.97
CA THR A 109 16.37 -23.58 -47.26
C THR A 109 15.61 -24.17 -46.08
N ASP A 110 16.09 -23.96 -44.85
CA ASP A 110 15.44 -24.43 -43.64
C ASP A 110 14.07 -23.76 -43.41
N LYS A 111 13.98 -22.43 -43.58
CA LYS A 111 12.72 -21.71 -43.44
C LYS A 111 11.74 -22.08 -44.55
N TRP A 112 12.21 -22.14 -45.80
CA TRP A 112 11.40 -22.50 -46.96
C TRP A 112 10.85 -23.92 -46.84
N THR A 113 11.66 -24.90 -46.42
CA THR A 113 11.20 -26.28 -46.22
C THR A 113 10.04 -26.37 -45.23
N ARG A 114 10.07 -25.56 -44.15
CA ARG A 114 8.98 -25.51 -43.16
C ARG A 114 7.73 -24.81 -43.69
N VAL A 115 7.90 -23.73 -44.45
CA VAL A 115 6.78 -23.03 -45.12
C VAL A 115 6.13 -23.92 -46.18
N ASP A 116 6.92 -24.57 -47.02
CA ASP A 116 6.47 -25.49 -48.07
C ASP A 116 5.71 -26.69 -47.48
N LYS A 117 6.23 -27.28 -46.40
CA LYS A 117 5.55 -28.35 -45.67
C LYS A 117 4.18 -27.90 -45.14
N ALA A 118 4.10 -26.72 -44.52
CA ALA A 118 2.84 -26.18 -43.99
C ALA A 118 1.84 -25.87 -45.11
N LEU A 119 2.29 -25.24 -46.20
CA LEU A 119 1.45 -24.94 -47.37
C LEU A 119 0.94 -26.22 -48.03
N THR A 120 1.81 -27.21 -48.20
CA THR A 120 1.47 -28.51 -48.78
C THR A 120 0.49 -29.29 -47.90
N SER A 121 0.65 -29.20 -46.57
CA SER A 121 -0.28 -29.81 -45.60
C SER A 121 -1.68 -29.19 -45.71
N LEU A 122 -1.75 -27.85 -45.78
CA LEU A 122 -3.00 -27.12 -45.95
C LEU A 122 -3.65 -27.35 -47.33
N ASP A 123 -2.86 -27.39 -48.42
CA ASP A 123 -3.34 -27.61 -49.79
C ASP A 123 -3.86 -29.03 -50.02
N LYS A 124 -3.23 -30.03 -49.38
CA LYS A 124 -3.68 -31.44 -49.44
C LYS A 124 -5.03 -31.67 -48.76
N GLY A 125 -5.61 -30.65 -48.13
CA GLY A 125 -7.03 -30.60 -47.81
C GLY A 125 -7.51 -31.81 -47.02
N GLN A 126 -6.92 -32.07 -45.86
CA GLN A 126 -7.63 -32.90 -44.90
C GLN A 126 -8.78 -32.08 -44.31
N ARG A 127 -9.98 -32.44 -44.76
CA ARG A 127 -11.30 -32.30 -44.09
C ARG A 127 -12.21 -31.20 -44.64
N PRO A 128 -13.13 -31.59 -45.55
CA PRO A 128 -14.36 -30.86 -45.81
C PRO A 128 -15.15 -30.51 -44.54
N HIS A 129 -15.07 -31.33 -43.49
CA HIS A 129 -15.85 -31.22 -42.24
C HIS A 129 -15.64 -29.90 -41.49
N GLU A 130 -14.39 -29.51 -41.22
CA GLU A 130 -14.10 -28.27 -40.48
C GLU A 130 -14.50 -27.04 -41.30
N VAL A 131 -14.31 -27.09 -42.62
CA VAL A 131 -14.79 -26.04 -43.54
C VAL A 131 -16.33 -26.03 -43.60
N THR A 132 -17.01 -27.18 -43.53
CA THR A 132 -18.48 -27.22 -43.49
C THR A 132 -19.02 -26.73 -42.15
N GLU A 133 -18.37 -27.06 -41.04
CA GLU A 133 -18.70 -26.52 -39.71
C GLU A 133 -18.55 -25.00 -39.69
N ILE A 134 -17.44 -24.45 -40.18
CA ILE A 134 -17.23 -22.99 -40.26
C ILE A 134 -18.21 -22.33 -41.24
N LEU A 135 -18.53 -22.98 -42.36
CA LEU A 135 -19.50 -22.48 -43.33
C LEU A 135 -20.92 -22.42 -42.74
N ASN A 136 -21.28 -23.42 -41.92
CA ASN A 136 -22.58 -23.56 -41.28
C ASN A 136 -22.63 -22.95 -39.88
N TYR A 137 -21.51 -22.44 -39.36
CA TYR A 137 -21.46 -21.78 -38.06
C TYR A 137 -22.26 -20.47 -38.15
N ASP A 138 -23.46 -20.53 -37.57
CA ASP A 138 -24.40 -19.43 -37.63
C ASP A 138 -24.08 -18.41 -36.54
N LEU A 139 -23.17 -17.48 -36.87
CA LEU A 139 -22.70 -16.39 -36.01
C LEU A 139 -23.85 -15.51 -35.49
N ASP A 140 -24.97 -15.45 -36.23
CA ASP A 140 -26.16 -14.63 -35.89
C ASP A 140 -27.39 -15.53 -35.57
N GLY A 141 -27.14 -16.83 -35.43
CA GLY A 141 -28.12 -17.90 -35.41
C GLY A 141 -28.78 -18.22 -34.09
N GLU A 142 -29.75 -19.13 -34.16
CA GLU A 142 -30.48 -19.62 -33.00
C GLU A 142 -29.55 -20.32 -31.99
N GLN A 143 -28.48 -20.99 -32.44
CA GLN A 143 -27.47 -21.59 -31.57
C GLN A 143 -26.64 -20.56 -30.80
N ALA A 144 -26.14 -19.53 -31.49
CA ALA A 144 -25.39 -18.43 -30.86
C ALA A 144 -26.26 -17.68 -29.84
N LYS A 145 -27.53 -17.43 -30.18
CA LYS A 145 -28.53 -16.84 -29.26
C LYS A 145 -28.81 -17.75 -28.06
N THR A 146 -28.92 -19.06 -28.28
CA THR A 146 -29.14 -20.03 -27.19
C THR A 146 -27.99 -20.07 -26.20
N LEU A 147 -26.75 -20.09 -26.69
CA LEU A 147 -25.54 -20.02 -25.86
C LEU A 147 -25.47 -18.71 -25.07
N ALA A 148 -25.64 -17.57 -25.74
CA ALA A 148 -25.65 -16.25 -25.10
C ALA A 148 -26.77 -16.14 -24.04
N ASN A 149 -27.95 -16.69 -24.32
CA ASN A 149 -29.07 -16.70 -23.37
C ASN A 149 -28.81 -17.62 -22.17
N ALA A 150 -28.12 -18.74 -22.36
CA ALA A 150 -27.73 -19.64 -21.28
C ALA A 150 -26.70 -18.97 -20.36
N GLU A 151 -25.69 -18.32 -20.93
CA GLU A 151 -24.70 -17.53 -20.17
C GLU A 151 -25.38 -16.36 -19.43
N LEU A 152 -26.26 -15.61 -20.11
CA LEU A 152 -27.01 -14.51 -19.50
C LEU A 152 -27.90 -14.99 -18.34
N LYS A 153 -28.48 -16.20 -18.43
CA LYS A 153 -29.26 -16.80 -17.36
C LYS A 153 -28.40 -17.16 -16.16
N LEU A 154 -27.20 -17.69 -16.39
CA LEU A 154 -26.24 -18.01 -15.32
C LEU A 154 -25.78 -16.73 -14.61
N LEU A 155 -25.34 -15.71 -15.38
CA LEU A 155 -24.94 -14.40 -14.86
C LEU A 155 -26.05 -13.72 -14.04
N LYS A 156 -27.30 -13.81 -14.49
CA LYS A 156 -28.44 -13.27 -13.73
C LYS A 156 -28.65 -13.99 -12.39
N LYS A 157 -28.42 -15.30 -12.35
CA LYS A 157 -28.54 -16.08 -11.11
C LYS A 157 -27.46 -15.65 -10.11
N GLU A 158 -26.21 -15.55 -10.56
CA GLU A 158 -25.08 -15.09 -9.74
C GLU A 158 -25.30 -13.66 -9.23
N TYR A 159 -25.78 -12.76 -10.10
CA TYR A 159 -26.14 -11.39 -9.70
C TYR A 159 -27.18 -11.36 -8.58
N LEU A 160 -28.25 -12.16 -8.70
CA LEU A 160 -29.32 -12.21 -7.69
C LEU A 160 -28.82 -12.76 -6.34
N GLU A 161 -27.88 -13.69 -6.36
CA GLU A 161 -27.24 -14.24 -5.16
C GLU A 161 -26.37 -13.19 -4.48
N CYS A 162 -25.55 -12.48 -5.26
CA CYS A 162 -24.72 -11.38 -4.78
C CYS A 162 -25.58 -10.23 -4.20
N GLU A 163 -26.75 -9.93 -4.78
CA GLU A 163 -27.67 -8.93 -4.25
C GLU A 163 -28.25 -9.32 -2.88
N LYS A 164 -28.49 -10.61 -2.64
CA LYS A 164 -28.94 -11.11 -1.32
C LYS A 164 -27.84 -10.95 -0.28
N GLU A 165 -26.60 -11.32 -0.62
CA GLU A 165 -25.44 -11.16 0.27
C GLU A 165 -25.21 -9.69 0.62
N LYS A 166 -25.29 -8.80 -0.37
CA LYS A 166 -25.18 -7.36 -0.15
C LYS A 166 -26.20 -6.85 0.88
N LYS A 167 -27.48 -7.25 0.76
CA LYS A 167 -28.53 -6.87 1.73
C LYS A 167 -28.23 -7.40 3.14
N GLN A 168 -27.68 -8.59 3.27
CA GLN A 168 -27.24 -9.13 4.56
C GLN A 168 -26.10 -8.30 5.15
N ILE A 169 -25.09 -7.96 4.35
CA ILE A 169 -23.96 -7.10 4.77
C ILE A 169 -24.46 -5.72 5.21
N GLU A 170 -25.35 -5.08 4.45
CA GLU A 170 -25.93 -3.79 4.81
C GLU A 170 -26.67 -3.84 6.15
N SER A 171 -27.38 -4.94 6.43
CA SER A 171 -28.06 -5.12 7.72
C SER A 171 -27.08 -5.28 8.89
N VAL A 172 -25.99 -6.01 8.70
CA VAL A 172 -24.93 -6.17 9.71
C VAL A 172 -24.20 -4.86 9.93
N LEU A 173 -23.89 -4.12 8.86
CA LEU A 173 -23.23 -2.82 8.93
C LEU A 173 -24.06 -1.84 9.77
N PHE A 174 -25.38 -1.80 9.56
CA PHE A 174 -26.29 -0.97 10.35
C PHE A 174 -26.28 -1.31 11.84
N ILE A 175 -26.20 -2.60 12.19
CA ILE A 175 -26.06 -3.06 13.58
C ILE A 175 -24.72 -2.59 14.15
N CYS A 176 -23.62 -2.81 13.43
CA CYS A 176 -22.28 -2.40 13.86
C CYS A 176 -22.16 -0.88 14.02
N GLU A 177 -22.81 -0.08 13.18
CA GLU A 177 -22.84 1.39 13.32
C GLU A 177 -23.58 1.81 14.58
N LYS A 178 -24.70 1.18 14.91
CA LYS A 178 -25.40 1.41 16.17
C LYS A 178 -24.56 1.03 17.38
N GLU A 179 -23.91 -0.13 17.35
CA GLU A 179 -23.01 -0.57 18.42
C GLU A 179 -21.80 0.35 18.55
N LYS A 180 -21.24 0.84 17.44
CA LYS A 180 -20.15 1.82 17.44
C LYS A 180 -20.56 3.12 18.10
N GLU A 181 -21.74 3.68 17.78
CA GLU A 181 -22.22 4.90 18.43
C GLU A 181 -22.56 4.66 19.90
N GLN A 182 -23.06 3.48 20.26
CA GLN A 182 -23.26 3.08 21.66
C GLN A 182 -21.93 3.01 22.42
N ILE A 183 -20.91 2.33 21.87
CA ILE A 183 -19.56 2.24 22.44
C ILE A 183 -18.94 3.64 22.55
N LYS A 184 -19.12 4.50 21.54
CA LYS A 184 -18.63 5.89 21.56
C LYS A 184 -19.32 6.72 22.65
N SER A 185 -20.62 6.53 22.84
CA SER A 185 -21.38 7.12 23.95
C SER A 185 -20.85 6.60 25.29
N ASP A 186 -20.64 5.29 25.43
CA ASP A 186 -20.14 4.66 26.65
C ASP A 186 -18.69 5.10 26.96
N LEU A 187 -17.83 5.25 25.94
CA LEU A 187 -16.50 5.85 26.04
C LEU A 187 -16.53 7.33 26.42
N SER A 188 -17.51 8.09 25.90
CA SER A 188 -17.70 9.50 26.28
C SER A 188 -18.13 9.65 27.74
N HIS A 189 -18.88 8.67 28.28
CA HIS A 189 -19.24 8.59 29.69
C HIS A 189 -18.11 8.05 30.58
N HIS A 190 -17.15 7.27 30.05
CA HIS A 190 -15.99 6.76 30.80
C HIS A 190 -14.73 7.62 30.72
N LYS A 191 -14.70 8.63 29.85
CA LYS A 191 -13.70 9.70 29.85
C LYS A 191 -14.38 11.04 29.68
N GLU A 192 -14.94 11.59 30.77
CA GLU A 192 -14.94 13.04 30.89
C GLU A 192 -13.49 13.48 30.68
N GLY A 193 -13.22 14.17 29.56
CA GLY A 193 -11.89 14.56 29.09
C GLY A 193 -11.23 15.65 29.94
N ASN A 194 -11.36 15.54 31.26
CA ASN A 194 -10.76 16.41 32.25
C ASN A 194 -10.06 15.55 33.29
N LEU A 195 -8.93 16.04 33.78
CA LEU A 195 -8.31 15.49 34.97
C LEU A 195 -9.36 15.39 36.11
N PRO A 196 -9.28 14.35 36.96
CA PRO A 196 -10.08 14.32 38.18
C PRO A 196 -9.96 15.66 38.92
N LYS A 197 -11.11 16.25 39.34
CA LYS A 197 -11.16 17.63 39.89
C LYS A 197 -10.11 17.90 40.97
N ASN A 198 -9.92 16.93 41.88
CA ASN A 198 -8.91 16.99 42.93
C ASN A 198 -7.47 17.13 42.38
N ILE A 199 -7.13 16.45 41.28
CA ILE A 199 -5.82 16.56 40.63
C ILE A 199 -5.72 17.85 39.84
N ALA A 200 -6.79 18.27 39.15
CA ALA A 200 -6.82 19.54 38.43
C ALA A 200 -6.60 20.74 39.38
N ASP A 201 -7.26 20.75 40.53
CA ASP A 201 -7.13 21.78 41.56
C ASP A 201 -5.74 21.78 42.22
N ALA A 202 -5.19 20.59 42.50
CA ALA A 202 -3.84 20.42 43.00
C ALA A 202 -2.79 20.92 42.00
N ASN A 203 -2.93 20.57 40.72
CA ASN A 203 -2.06 21.03 39.64
C ASN A 203 -2.14 22.56 39.47
N ALA A 204 -3.34 23.14 39.46
CA ALA A 204 -3.51 24.60 39.36
C ALA A 204 -2.82 25.34 40.53
N SER A 205 -2.87 24.76 41.73
CA SER A 205 -2.18 25.30 42.91
C SER A 205 -0.66 25.18 42.79
N LEU A 206 -0.15 24.03 42.33
CA LEU A 206 1.28 23.81 42.10
C LEU A 206 1.86 24.73 41.02
N VAL A 207 1.17 24.84 39.89
CA VAL A 207 1.60 25.68 38.75
C VAL A 207 1.67 27.15 39.15
N LYS A 208 0.76 27.65 40.00
CA LYS A 208 0.85 29.01 40.55
C LYS A 208 2.11 29.23 41.38
N THR A 209 2.48 28.26 42.21
CA THR A 209 3.73 28.30 42.98
C THR A 209 4.93 28.32 42.05
N TRP A 210 4.95 27.45 41.05
CA TRP A 210 6.06 27.38 40.09
C TRP A 210 6.19 28.67 39.29
N LEU A 211 5.08 29.28 38.88
CA LEU A 211 5.09 30.55 38.16
C LEU A 211 5.62 31.72 39.01
N ASN A 212 5.49 31.65 40.34
CA ASN A 212 6.14 32.58 41.24
C ASN A 212 7.64 32.30 41.40
N ASP A 213 8.04 31.04 41.56
CA ASP A 213 9.44 30.63 41.64
C ASP A 213 10.20 30.98 40.35
N ASP A 214 9.54 30.80 39.20
CA ASP A 214 10.09 31.03 37.86
C ASP A 214 10.42 32.50 37.58
N LYS A 215 9.81 33.45 38.31
CA LYS A 215 10.18 34.88 38.20
C LYS A 215 11.64 35.15 38.53
N SER A 216 12.24 34.29 39.37
CA SER A 216 13.65 34.35 39.75
C SER A 216 14.55 33.45 38.90
N PHE A 217 13.96 32.70 37.96
CA PHE A 217 14.68 31.81 37.07
C PHE A 217 15.36 32.61 35.95
N TYR A 218 16.63 32.30 35.69
CA TYR A 218 17.40 32.88 34.60
C TYR A 218 17.62 31.83 33.53
N ASP A 219 17.21 32.14 32.30
CA ASP A 219 17.46 31.27 31.16
C ASP A 219 18.96 31.05 30.96
N THR A 220 19.32 29.78 30.80
CA THR A 220 20.68 29.34 30.57
C THR A 220 20.75 28.57 29.26
N LYS A 221 21.95 28.46 28.69
CA LYS A 221 22.18 27.59 27.52
C LYS A 221 21.72 26.14 27.76
N ALA A 222 21.72 25.68 29.01
CA ALA A 222 21.25 24.35 29.35
C ALA A 222 19.72 24.26 29.32
N SER A 223 18.99 25.28 29.82
CA SER A 223 17.53 25.31 29.71
C SER A 223 17.06 25.47 28.27
N ASP A 224 17.77 26.28 27.47
CA ASP A 224 17.51 26.42 26.02
C ASP A 224 17.70 25.08 25.29
N PHE A 225 18.83 24.41 25.54
CA PHE A 225 19.11 23.11 24.92
C PHE A 225 18.04 22.08 25.27
N VAL A 226 17.65 21.97 26.55
CA VAL A 226 16.59 21.04 26.96
C VAL A 226 15.27 21.43 26.27
N TYR A 227 14.92 22.72 26.19
CA TYR A 227 13.70 23.16 25.51
C TYR A 227 13.67 22.81 24.01
N ASP A 228 14.80 22.94 23.31
CA ASP A 228 14.91 22.54 21.91
C ASP A 228 14.77 21.02 21.75
N THR A 229 15.40 20.23 22.62
CA THR A 229 15.22 18.76 22.63
C THR A 229 13.77 18.36 22.87
N VAL A 230 13.06 19.09 23.74
CA VAL A 230 11.64 18.85 24.06
C VAL A 230 10.73 19.01 22.86
N LYS A 231 11.12 19.78 21.84
CA LYS A 231 10.33 19.90 20.61
C LYS A 231 10.44 18.65 19.76
N GLU A 232 11.61 18.03 19.69
CA GLU A 232 11.90 16.87 18.85
C GLU A 232 11.49 15.54 19.51
N PHE A 233 11.67 15.41 20.82
CA PHE A 233 11.44 14.17 21.56
C PHE A 233 10.19 14.25 22.45
N SER A 234 9.47 13.14 22.55
CA SER A 234 8.27 13.02 23.42
C SER A 234 8.60 12.65 24.86
N CYS A 235 9.78 12.07 25.13
CA CYS A 235 10.22 11.69 26.47
C CYS A 235 11.67 12.13 26.68
N ILE A 236 11.92 12.93 27.72
CA ILE A 236 13.24 13.48 28.03
C ILE A 236 13.60 13.23 29.47
N LEU A 237 14.85 12.84 29.67
CA LEU A 237 15.43 12.59 30.98
C LEU A 237 16.57 13.56 31.27
N VAL A 238 16.37 14.44 32.23
CA VAL A 238 17.37 15.41 32.69
C VAL A 238 18.15 14.81 33.87
N THR A 239 19.45 14.63 33.69
CA THR A 239 20.38 14.05 34.68
C THR A 239 21.37 15.08 35.20
N SER A 240 21.66 15.05 36.51
CA SER A 240 22.68 15.89 37.16
C SER A 240 22.87 15.49 38.63
N SER A 241 23.93 15.94 39.31
CA SER A 241 24.02 15.91 40.78
C SER A 241 22.98 16.81 41.46
N SER A 242 22.77 16.59 42.76
CA SER A 242 21.84 17.38 43.57
C SER A 242 22.21 18.87 43.57
N GLY A 243 21.21 19.76 43.53
CA GLY A 243 21.41 21.21 43.63
C GLY A 243 21.73 21.96 42.32
N LEU A 244 21.91 21.27 41.20
CA LEU A 244 22.15 21.91 39.88
C LEU A 244 20.89 22.34 39.12
N GLY A 245 19.75 22.43 39.81
CA GLY A 245 18.53 22.99 39.25
C GLY A 245 17.78 22.12 38.24
N LYS A 246 17.90 20.78 38.28
CA LYS A 246 17.11 19.86 37.41
C LYS A 246 15.62 20.15 37.49
N THR A 247 15.08 20.12 38.70
CA THR A 247 13.68 20.36 39.00
C THR A 247 13.25 21.75 38.55
N ALA A 248 14.09 22.77 38.78
CA ALA A 248 13.82 24.13 38.30
C ALA A 248 13.79 24.19 36.77
N THR A 249 14.71 23.51 36.09
CA THR A 249 14.81 23.49 34.62
C THR A 249 13.59 22.82 33.98
N ILE A 250 13.19 21.63 34.46
CA ILE A 250 12.02 20.94 33.88
C ILE A 250 10.71 21.69 34.15
N ARG A 251 10.58 22.36 35.31
CA ARG A 251 9.42 23.19 35.64
C ARG A 251 9.35 24.43 34.76
N HIS A 252 10.47 25.12 34.59
CA HIS A 252 10.58 26.26 33.68
C HIS A 252 10.15 25.90 32.25
N ILE A 253 10.61 24.75 31.76
CA ILE A 253 10.26 24.24 30.42
C ILE A 253 8.80 23.85 30.33
N ALA A 254 8.24 23.23 31.38
CA ALA A 254 6.81 22.92 31.43
C ALA A 254 5.93 24.18 31.38
N LEU A 255 6.36 25.27 32.04
CA LEU A 255 5.68 26.57 31.97
C LEU A 255 5.77 27.18 30.56
N LYS A 256 6.93 27.05 29.88
CA LYS A 256 7.05 27.43 28.46
C LYS A 256 6.08 26.63 27.58
N LEU A 257 6.01 25.31 27.74
CA LEU A 257 5.06 24.46 27.02
C LEU A 257 3.59 24.78 27.35
N GLN A 258 3.30 25.22 28.57
CA GLN A 258 1.94 25.64 28.92
C GLN A 258 1.47 26.84 28.08
N SER A 259 2.38 27.76 27.74
CA SER A 259 2.07 28.86 26.83
C SER A 259 1.77 28.39 25.39
N GLU A 260 2.25 27.21 25.01
CA GLU A 260 1.96 26.53 23.74
C GLU A 260 0.69 25.68 23.77
N GLY A 261 -0.05 25.70 24.89
CA GLY A 261 -1.34 25.02 25.04
C GLY A 261 -1.27 23.62 25.67
N PHE A 262 -0.15 23.25 26.29
CA PHE A 262 -0.05 22.00 27.05
C PHE A 262 -0.60 22.15 28.48
N GLU A 263 -1.38 21.19 28.95
CA GLU A 263 -1.81 21.07 30.34
C GLU A 263 -0.70 20.39 31.16
N ILE A 264 -0.20 21.06 32.20
CA ILE A 264 0.85 20.53 33.07
C ILE A 264 0.24 19.52 34.06
N VAL A 265 0.83 18.33 34.12
CA VAL A 265 0.45 17.26 35.05
C VAL A 265 1.69 16.79 35.81
N SER A 266 1.78 17.15 37.10
CA SER A 266 2.83 16.60 37.97
C SER A 266 2.39 15.23 38.45
N VAL A 267 3.24 14.22 38.31
CA VAL A 267 2.96 12.86 38.80
C VAL A 267 4.10 12.32 39.64
N GLU A 268 3.77 11.50 40.63
CA GLU A 268 4.74 10.90 41.54
C GLU A 268 5.15 9.51 41.06
N TYR A 269 4.19 8.73 40.52
CA TYR A 269 4.41 7.38 40.05
C TYR A 269 4.27 7.26 38.52
N PRO A 270 4.99 6.36 37.86
CA PRO A 270 4.88 6.17 36.40
C PRO A 270 3.48 5.75 35.95
N GLU A 271 2.77 4.96 36.76
CA GLU A 271 1.40 4.50 36.46
C GLU A 271 0.39 5.64 36.40
N ASP A 272 0.63 6.73 37.13
CA ASP A 272 -0.22 7.92 37.14
C ASP A 272 -0.26 8.60 35.76
N ILE A 273 0.79 8.46 34.95
CA ILE A 273 0.79 8.97 33.56
C ILE A 273 -0.35 8.31 32.78
N ILE A 274 -0.46 6.99 32.87
CA ILE A 274 -1.50 6.21 32.16
C ILE A 274 -2.89 6.54 32.71
N LYS A 275 -2.98 6.76 34.02
CA LYS A 275 -4.24 7.09 34.70
C LYS A 275 -4.76 8.48 34.35
N TYR A 276 -3.88 9.46 34.17
CA TYR A 276 -4.23 10.86 33.97
C TYR A 276 -4.12 11.34 32.52
N ILE A 277 -3.80 10.44 31.58
CA ILE A 277 -3.78 10.78 30.17
C ILE A 277 -5.19 11.12 29.67
N THR A 278 -5.32 12.32 29.10
CA THR A 278 -6.57 12.80 28.50
C THR A 278 -6.40 12.99 26.99
N ILE A 279 -7.43 13.52 26.34
CA ILE A 279 -7.40 13.87 24.91
C ILE A 279 -6.65 15.19 24.69
N LYS A 280 -6.48 16.01 25.74
CA LYS A 280 -5.80 17.31 25.64
C LYS A 280 -4.29 17.13 25.54
N LYS A 281 -3.62 18.11 24.95
CA LYS A 281 -2.15 18.15 24.98
C LYS A 281 -1.67 18.28 26.42
N GLN A 282 -0.80 17.37 26.86
CA GLN A 282 -0.37 17.31 28.26
C GLN A 282 1.15 17.15 28.37
N VAL A 283 1.74 17.78 29.39
CA VAL A 283 3.13 17.56 29.78
C VAL A 283 3.17 16.93 31.17
N PHE A 284 3.75 15.73 31.25
CA PHE A 284 3.91 14.98 32.49
C PHE A 284 5.28 15.26 33.11
N LEU A 285 5.32 15.66 34.38
CA LEU A 285 6.56 15.89 35.11
C LEU A 285 6.73 14.84 36.21
N ILE A 286 7.88 14.19 36.23
CA ILE A 286 8.27 13.24 37.28
C ILE A 286 9.64 13.62 37.80
N ASP A 287 9.68 14.07 39.06
CA ASP A 287 10.93 14.39 39.74
C ASP A 287 11.49 13.12 40.38
N ASP A 288 12.80 12.88 40.24
CA ASP A 288 13.51 11.72 40.78
C ASP A 288 12.87 10.36 40.38
N VAL A 289 12.75 10.10 39.07
CA VAL A 289 12.00 8.95 38.48
C VAL A 289 12.32 7.55 39.01
N LEU A 290 13.46 7.36 39.67
CA LEU A 290 13.89 6.07 40.22
C LEU A 290 14.06 6.09 41.74
N GLY A 291 13.72 7.19 42.41
CA GLY A 291 13.89 7.38 43.83
C GLY A 291 14.87 8.51 44.19
N LYS A 292 14.68 9.02 45.41
CA LYS A 292 15.39 10.20 45.93
C LYS A 292 16.81 9.90 46.44
N TYR A 293 17.09 8.68 46.85
CA TYR A 293 18.37 8.33 47.48
C TYR A 293 19.04 7.17 46.75
N ASP A 294 18.28 6.10 46.51
CA ASP A 294 18.75 4.88 45.84
C ASP A 294 17.81 4.45 44.71
N LEU A 295 18.30 3.52 43.88
CA LEU A 295 17.51 2.89 42.81
C LEU A 295 16.38 2.06 43.44
N ASN A 296 15.14 2.51 43.27
CA ASN A 296 13.96 1.78 43.69
C ASN A 296 13.60 0.70 42.65
N PRO A 297 13.74 -0.60 42.97
CA PRO A 297 13.46 -1.67 42.02
C PRO A 297 11.98 -1.72 41.60
N ASN A 298 11.05 -1.34 42.49
CA ASN A 298 9.63 -1.35 42.18
C ASN A 298 9.27 -0.30 41.14
N LEU A 299 9.91 0.88 41.19
CA LEU A 299 9.71 1.92 40.18
C LEU A 299 10.26 1.47 38.82
N LEU A 300 11.41 0.76 38.82
CA LEU A 300 11.99 0.20 37.60
C LEU A 300 11.04 -0.80 36.93
N GLU A 301 10.51 -1.74 37.72
CA GLU A 301 9.54 -2.74 37.24
C GLU A 301 8.23 -2.09 36.74
N GLN A 302 7.75 -1.04 37.41
CA GLN A 302 6.59 -0.29 36.94
C GLN A 302 6.85 0.35 35.58
N TRP A 303 7.99 1.00 35.38
CA TRP A 303 8.39 1.58 34.08
C TRP A 303 8.44 0.52 32.97
N GLU A 304 8.99 -0.66 33.25
CA GLU A 304 9.03 -1.78 32.29
C GLU A 304 7.62 -2.25 31.94
N ARG A 305 6.74 -2.39 32.93
CA ARG A 305 5.36 -2.85 32.73
C ARG A 305 4.49 -1.89 31.93
N ILE A 306 4.66 -0.58 32.12
CA ILE A 306 3.83 0.42 31.43
C ILE A 306 4.39 0.81 30.06
N ASN A 307 5.58 0.34 29.68
CA ASN A 307 6.27 0.85 28.51
C ASN A 307 5.50 0.66 27.19
N GLU A 308 4.98 -0.54 26.94
CA GLU A 308 4.20 -0.80 25.72
C GLU A 308 2.98 0.13 25.62
N LYS A 309 2.31 0.34 26.76
CA LYS A 309 1.17 1.26 26.85
C LYS A 309 1.61 2.70 26.60
N LEU A 310 2.72 3.15 27.20
CA LEU A 310 3.27 4.48 26.97
C LEU A 310 3.62 4.71 25.49
N ILE A 311 4.28 3.76 24.83
CA ILE A 311 4.61 3.85 23.40
C ILE A 311 3.31 3.97 22.58
N SER A 312 2.30 3.17 22.89
CA SER A 312 0.99 3.22 22.21
C SER A 312 0.25 4.54 22.43
N CYS A 313 0.47 5.21 23.57
CA CYS A 313 -0.14 6.48 23.94
C CYS A 313 0.62 7.68 23.34
N LEU A 314 1.96 7.62 23.31
CA LEU A 314 2.82 8.68 22.77
C LEU A 314 2.95 8.62 21.24
N GLY A 315 2.74 7.45 20.63
CA GLY A 315 2.93 7.21 19.19
C GLY A 315 1.73 7.53 18.29
N LYS A 316 0.56 7.88 18.85
CA LYS A 316 -0.66 8.10 18.04
C LYS A 316 -0.69 9.44 17.31
N GLU A 317 0.01 10.45 17.83
CA GLU A 317 0.25 11.75 17.18
C GLU A 317 1.58 12.30 17.73
N SER A 318 2.64 12.34 16.91
CA SER A 318 3.92 12.92 17.32
C SER A 318 3.71 14.38 17.75
N GLY A 319 3.67 14.62 19.06
CA GLY A 319 3.56 15.96 19.66
C GLY A 319 2.32 16.24 20.52
N SER A 320 1.40 15.29 20.74
CA SER A 320 0.24 15.50 21.62
C SER A 320 0.60 15.48 23.11
N HIS A 321 1.46 14.55 23.54
CA HIS A 321 1.89 14.43 24.94
C HIS A 321 3.41 14.45 25.06
N LYS A 322 3.92 15.03 26.15
CA LYS A 322 5.35 15.11 26.47
C LYS A 322 5.61 14.63 27.90
N ILE A 323 6.76 14.00 28.12
CA ILE A 323 7.19 13.50 29.44
C ILE A 323 8.55 14.09 29.78
N LEU A 324 8.63 14.78 30.92
CA LEU A 324 9.84 15.37 31.46
C LEU A 324 10.20 14.69 32.77
N CYS A 325 11.35 14.05 32.79
CA CYS A 325 11.83 13.26 33.92
C CYS A 325 13.13 13.87 34.45
N THR A 326 13.33 13.85 35.78
CA THR A 326 14.64 14.13 36.37
C THR A 326 15.23 12.90 37.02
N LEU A 327 16.55 12.80 37.00
CA LEU A 327 17.28 11.73 37.68
C LEU A 327 18.63 12.24 38.21
N ARG A 328 19.10 11.67 39.31
CA ARG A 328 20.46 11.94 39.81
C ARG A 328 21.51 11.26 38.94
N SER A 329 22.61 11.96 38.62
CA SER A 329 23.70 11.41 37.78
C SER A 329 24.22 10.06 38.30
N GLN A 330 24.30 9.87 39.62
CA GLN A 330 24.77 8.63 40.24
C GLN A 330 23.88 7.42 39.90
N LEU A 331 22.57 7.63 39.76
CA LEU A 331 21.60 6.59 39.43
C LEU A 331 21.56 6.31 37.93
N ALA A 332 21.83 7.32 37.10
CA ALA A 332 21.93 7.17 35.65
C ALA A 332 23.11 6.27 35.23
N LEU A 333 24.18 6.20 36.03
CA LEU A 333 25.36 5.35 35.80
C LEU A 333 25.16 3.89 36.23
N ASN A 334 24.00 3.54 36.80
CA ASN A 334 23.73 2.18 37.25
C ASN A 334 23.40 1.28 36.05
N LYS A 335 24.12 0.15 35.90
CA LYS A 335 23.92 -0.81 34.80
C LYS A 335 22.49 -1.33 34.66
N ARG A 336 21.75 -1.43 35.78
CA ARG A 336 20.32 -1.84 35.74
C ARG A 336 19.46 -0.78 35.05
N PHE A 337 19.81 0.49 35.19
CA PHE A 337 19.14 1.57 34.49
C PHE A 337 19.48 1.60 33.01
N GLU A 338 20.72 1.32 32.61
CA GLU A 338 21.08 1.20 31.19
C GLU A 338 20.22 0.17 30.46
N HIS A 339 19.99 -1.00 31.07
CA HIS A 339 19.13 -2.05 30.48
C HIS A 339 17.67 -1.59 30.33
N ALA A 340 17.12 -0.96 31.35
CA ALA A 340 15.77 -0.38 31.32
C ALA A 340 15.68 0.92 30.49
N SER A 341 16.81 1.52 30.11
CA SER A 341 16.84 2.78 29.37
C SER A 341 16.53 2.62 27.88
N THR A 342 16.81 1.44 27.33
CA THR A 342 16.49 1.03 25.95
C THR A 342 15.00 1.00 25.64
N ILE A 343 14.17 1.01 26.68
CA ILE A 343 12.74 0.71 26.65
C ILE A 343 11.90 1.96 26.34
N LEU A 344 12.36 3.13 26.77
CA LEU A 344 11.77 4.43 26.45
C LEU A 344 12.62 5.07 25.35
N ASN A 345 12.04 5.46 24.22
CA ASN A 345 12.73 6.18 23.15
C ASN A 345 13.07 7.62 23.62
N LYS A 346 14.03 7.73 24.55
CA LYS A 346 14.28 8.91 25.39
C LYS A 346 15.64 9.53 25.09
N GLU A 347 15.67 10.86 25.11
CA GLU A 347 16.93 11.60 25.07
C GLU A 347 17.39 11.89 26.51
N ILE A 348 18.65 11.52 26.83
CA ILE A 348 19.25 11.72 28.15
C ILE A 348 20.14 12.96 28.11
N ILE A 349 19.76 14.00 28.84
CA ILE A 349 20.50 15.26 28.89
C ILE A 349 21.21 15.36 30.24
N ASN A 350 22.54 15.45 30.25
CA ASN A 350 23.31 15.67 31.47
C ASN A 350 23.67 17.15 31.65
N LEU A 351 23.06 17.81 32.63
CA LEU A 351 23.31 19.23 32.92
C LEU A 351 24.75 19.50 33.38
N GLU A 352 25.42 18.54 34.05
CA GLU A 352 26.81 18.71 34.50
C GLU A 352 27.77 18.88 33.33
N HIS A 353 27.52 18.17 32.23
CA HIS A 353 28.33 18.26 31.02
C HIS A 353 28.13 19.63 30.34
N LEU A 354 26.89 20.12 30.32
CA LEU A 354 26.55 21.43 29.75
C LEU A 354 27.13 22.59 30.58
N TYR A 355 27.16 22.48 31.90
CA TYR A 355 27.75 23.49 32.78
C TYR A 355 29.28 23.40 32.86
N SER A 356 29.87 22.21 32.80
CA SER A 356 31.33 22.02 32.88
C SER A 356 32.09 22.49 31.63
N PHE A 357 31.43 22.56 30.47
CA PHE A 357 32.00 23.17 29.25
C PHE A 357 32.39 24.65 29.45
N LYS A 358 31.79 25.34 30.44
CA LYS A 358 32.22 26.69 30.85
C LYS A 358 33.46 26.71 31.74
N ARG A 359 33.67 25.72 32.62
CA ARG A 359 34.84 25.74 33.54
C ARG A 359 36.17 25.59 32.80
N ARG A 360 36.22 24.83 31.71
CA ARG A 360 37.45 24.69 30.89
C ARG A 360 37.77 25.93 30.03
N LYS A 361 36.80 26.79 29.70
CA LYS A 361 37.08 28.07 29.01
C LYS A 361 37.44 29.19 29.98
N ALA A 362 36.91 29.19 31.20
CA ALA A 362 37.26 30.19 32.21
C ALA A 362 38.62 29.92 32.89
N ALA A 363 39.06 28.66 32.98
CA ALA A 363 40.38 28.30 33.53
C ALA A 363 41.56 28.44 32.54
N ASN A 364 41.30 28.93 31.32
CA ASN A 364 42.33 29.23 30.29
C ASN A 364 42.45 30.74 30.04
N ILE A 365 42.01 31.56 30.99
CA ILE A 365 42.29 32.99 31.06
C ILE A 365 42.88 33.23 32.46
N ASP A 366 44.15 32.87 32.61
CA ASP A 366 45.12 33.49 33.51
C ASP A 366 46.51 33.33 32.88
#